data_AF-A0A820QX33-F1
#
_entry.id   AF-A0A820QX33-F1
#
_cell.length_a   1.000
_cell.length_b   1.000
_cell.length_c   1.000
_cell.angle_alpha   90.00
_cell.angle_beta   90.00
_cell.angle_gamma   90.00
#
_symmetry.space_group_name_H-M   'P 1'
#
loop_
_entity.id
_entity.type
_entity.pdbx_description
1 polymer ?
#
loop_
_entity_poly.entity_id
_entity_poly.type
_entity_poly.pdbx_seq_one_letter_code
_entity_poly.pdbx_strand_id
1 'polypeptide(L)'
;MLIFSIINGLLSTLTFKSESLLKVGCGLYLLANSVISILTITIFTIKYFQLIIFQMKSITNASFIHFSCILTDVLLKILLSFGDWLYACVAIERTLNATQGVRFNQSKSKYIAKHVIPIILLLISISYIHDPISRRIVYDDDDDDEQRTW
;
A
#
# COMPACT_ATOMS: atom_id res chain seq x y z
N MET A 1 15.53 2.57 11.50
CA MET A 1 14.35 1.82 10.99
C MET A 1 14.36 1.71 9.47
N LEU A 2 14.42 2.82 8.71
CA LEU A 2 14.42 2.81 7.23
C LEU A 2 15.43 1.88 6.57
N ILE A 3 16.70 1.94 7.00
CA ILE A 3 17.77 1.12 6.41
C ILE A 3 17.46 -0.37 6.58
N PHE A 4 17.01 -0.78 7.75
CA PHE A 4 16.57 -2.15 8.01
C PHE A 4 15.36 -2.55 7.17
N SER A 5 14.37 -1.66 7.00
CA SER A 5 13.20 -1.91 6.17
C SER A 5 13.54 -2.04 4.68
N ILE A 6 14.46 -1.22 4.17
CA ILE A 6 14.96 -1.32 2.79
C ILE A 6 15.72 -2.62 2.60
N ILE A 7 16.62 -2.97 3.52
CA ILE A 7 17.37 -4.24 3.47
C ILE A 7 16.40 -5.43 3.50
N ASN A 8 15.43 -5.43 4.41
CA ASN A 8 14.49 -6.54 4.57
C ASN A 8 13.55 -6.67 3.35
N GLY A 9 13.12 -5.54 2.79
CA GLY A 9 12.35 -5.53 1.56
C GLY A 9 13.14 -6.01 0.35
N LEU A 10 14.40 -5.59 0.22
CA LEU A 10 15.29 -6.02 -0.85
C LEU A 10 15.59 -7.52 -0.76
N LEU A 11 15.89 -8.01 0.46
CA LEU A 11 16.08 -9.44 0.73
C LEU A 11 14.82 -10.23 0.38
N SER A 12 13.65 -9.78 0.83
CA SER A 12 12.37 -10.45 0.51
C SER A 12 12.13 -10.50 -0.99
N THR A 13 12.40 -9.40 -1.70
CA THR A 13 12.25 -9.34 -3.17
C THR A 13 13.22 -10.30 -3.87
N LEU A 14 14.46 -10.39 -3.39
CA LEU A 14 15.46 -11.34 -3.90
C LEU A 14 15.08 -12.80 -3.61
N THR A 15 14.60 -13.09 -2.39
CA THR A 15 14.15 -14.43 -1.99
C THR A 15 12.93 -14.90 -2.79
N PHE A 16 11.94 -14.02 -3.00
CA PHE A 16 10.75 -14.35 -3.78
C PHE A 16 10.97 -14.33 -5.30
N LYS A 17 12.07 -13.75 -5.77
CA LYS A 17 12.50 -13.87 -7.18
C LYS A 17 13.04 -15.27 -7.53
N SER A 18 13.27 -16.14 -6.54
CA SER A 18 13.69 -17.52 -6.79
C SER A 18 12.63 -18.29 -7.61
N GLU A 19 13.07 -18.96 -8.67
CA GLU A 19 12.18 -19.63 -9.63
C GLU A 19 11.32 -20.74 -8.99
N SER A 20 11.75 -21.31 -7.87
CA SER A 20 11.02 -22.36 -7.15
C SER A 20 9.73 -21.84 -6.51
N LEU A 21 9.72 -20.61 -5.99
CA LEU A 21 8.57 -20.00 -5.32
C LEU A 21 7.57 -19.38 -6.32
N LEU A 22 8.03 -18.94 -7.49
CA LEU A 22 7.21 -18.36 -8.57
C LEU A 22 6.48 -19.39 -9.45
N LYS A 23 6.59 -20.68 -9.11
CA LYS A 23 5.82 -21.76 -9.77
C LYS A 23 4.34 -21.72 -9.41
N VAL A 24 3.99 -21.16 -8.25
CA VAL A 24 2.62 -21.07 -7.73
C VAL A 24 2.17 -19.60 -7.66
N GLY A 25 0.88 -19.33 -7.88
CA GLY A 25 0.30 -17.98 -7.75
C GLY A 25 0.63 -17.31 -6.41
N CYS A 26 0.71 -18.10 -5.33
CA CYS A 26 1.05 -17.65 -3.99
C CYS A 26 2.37 -16.89 -3.93
N GLY A 27 3.37 -17.31 -4.72
CA GLY A 27 4.66 -16.61 -4.80
C GLY A 27 4.54 -15.23 -5.45
N LEU A 28 3.65 -15.07 -6.44
CA LEU A 28 3.38 -13.76 -7.06
C LEU A 28 2.69 -12.81 -6.10
N TYR A 29 1.71 -13.28 -5.32
CA TYR A 29 1.06 -12.46 -4.29
C TYR A 29 2.04 -12.03 -3.19
N LEU A 30 2.93 -12.92 -2.75
CA LEU A 30 3.98 -12.61 -1.76
C LEU A 30 5.02 -11.61 -2.29
N LEU A 31 5.44 -11.75 -3.54
CA LEU A 31 6.33 -10.80 -4.20
C LEU A 31 5.66 -9.43 -4.29
N ALA A 32 4.41 -9.36 -4.76
CA ALA A 32 3.64 -8.12 -4.82
C ALA A 32 3.52 -7.48 -3.43
N ASN A 33 3.20 -8.27 -2.40
CA ASN A 33 3.09 -7.78 -1.03
C ASN A 33 4.42 -7.25 -0.47
N SER A 34 5.55 -7.88 -0.82
CA SER A 34 6.88 -7.39 -0.43
C SER A 34 7.18 -6.02 -1.05
N VAL A 35 6.85 -5.82 -2.33
CA VAL A 35 6.99 -4.53 -3.01
C VAL A 35 6.08 -3.47 -2.36
N ILE A 36 4.82 -3.82 -2.07
CA ILE A 36 3.87 -2.93 -1.40
C ILE A 36 4.34 -2.54 0.00
N SER A 37 4.93 -3.46 0.75
CA SER A 37 5.48 -3.18 2.07
C SER A 37 6.62 -2.15 2.01
N ILE A 38 7.53 -2.27 1.02
CA ILE A 38 8.61 -1.29 0.80
C ILE A 38 8.03 0.08 0.46
N LEU A 39 7.07 0.13 -0.47
CA LEU A 39 6.43 1.38 -0.87
C LEU A 39 5.71 2.04 0.31
N THR A 40 4.98 1.26 1.12
CA THR A 40 4.24 1.75 2.29
C THR A 40 5.18 2.42 3.29
N ILE A 41 6.30 1.77 3.64
CA ILE A 41 7.29 2.32 4.58
C ILE A 41 7.94 3.59 4.01
N THR A 42 8.20 3.61 2.70
CA THR A 42 8.77 4.78 2.01
C THR A 42 7.80 5.97 2.09
N ILE A 43 6.52 5.76 1.79
CA ILE A 43 5.50 6.82 1.86
C ILE A 43 5.27 7.28 3.30
N PHE A 44 5.22 6.36 4.27
CA PHE A 44 5.09 6.70 5.69
C PHE A 44 6.24 7.59 6.16
N THR A 45 7.45 7.29 5.69
CA THR A 45 8.64 8.10 5.95
C THR A 45 8.53 9.48 5.32
N ILE A 46 8.09 9.57 4.07
CA ILE A 46 7.86 10.86 3.40
C ILE A 46 6.84 11.69 4.19
N LYS A 47 5.73 11.09 4.63
CA LYS A 47 4.70 11.74 5.45
C LYS A 47 5.28 12.27 6.77
N TYR A 48 6.15 11.49 7.42
CA TYR A 48 6.85 11.91 8.63
C TYR A 48 7.76 13.14 8.39
N PHE A 49 8.54 13.14 7.32
CA PHE A 49 9.38 14.30 6.97
C PHE A 49 8.54 15.53 6.58
N GLN A 50 7.44 15.34 5.86
CA GLN A 50 6.48 16.42 5.56
C GLN A 50 6.00 17.09 6.85
N LEU A 51 5.61 16.30 7.86
CA LEU A 51 5.14 16.83 9.15
C LEU A 51 6.21 17.67 9.86
N ILE A 52 7.48 17.22 9.86
CA ILE A 52 8.59 17.99 10.44
C ILE A 52 8.79 19.32 9.70
N ILE A 53 8.79 19.28 8.36
CA ILE A 53 8.98 20.48 7.53
C ILE A 53 7.86 21.50 7.76
N PHE A 54 6.63 21.03 7.95
CA PHE A 54 5.49 21.89 8.26
C PHE A 54 5.63 22.53 9.65
N GLN A 55 6.03 21.77 10.68
CA GLN A 55 6.27 22.32 12.01
C GLN A 55 7.40 23.36 12.04
N MET A 56 8.43 23.18 11.20
CA MET A 56 9.54 24.13 11.09
C MET A 56 9.17 25.40 10.31
N LYS A 57 7.90 25.57 9.87
CA LYS A 57 7.42 26.66 9.00
C LYS A 57 8.31 26.89 7.76
N SER A 58 9.04 25.87 7.32
CA SER A 58 10.02 25.99 6.24
C SER A 58 9.37 26.06 4.86
N ILE A 59 8.10 25.67 4.74
CA ILE A 59 7.26 25.81 3.54
C ILE A 59 6.01 26.60 3.93
N THR A 60 5.73 27.68 3.22
CA THR A 60 4.62 28.61 3.50
C THR A 60 3.43 28.44 2.54
N ASN A 61 3.56 27.64 1.48
CA ASN A 61 2.51 27.44 0.49
C ASN A 61 1.44 26.46 1.00
N ALA A 62 0.39 26.98 1.64
CA ALA A 62 -0.70 26.19 2.22
C ALA A 62 -1.35 25.19 1.25
N SER A 63 -1.59 25.59 -0.01
CA SER A 63 -2.20 24.69 -1.02
C SER A 63 -1.32 23.50 -1.36
N PHE A 64 0.02 23.68 -1.40
CA PHE A 64 0.95 22.60 -1.68
C PHE A 64 1.05 21.61 -0.52
N ILE A 65 1.05 22.12 0.71
CA ILE A 65 1.03 21.35 1.95
C ILE A 65 -0.22 20.48 1.99
N HIS A 66 -1.39 21.09 1.78
CA HIS A 66 -2.68 20.42 1.83
C HIS A 66 -2.81 19.34 0.76
N PHE A 67 -2.46 19.65 -0.50
CA PHE A 67 -2.47 18.67 -1.59
C PHE A 67 -1.53 17.49 -1.31
N SER A 68 -0.31 17.76 -0.86
CA SER A 68 0.68 16.73 -0.55
C SER A 68 0.23 15.83 0.61
N CYS A 69 -0.44 16.39 1.62
CA CYS A 69 -0.97 15.64 2.76
C CYS A 69 -2.12 14.72 2.35
N ILE A 70 -3.10 15.22 1.59
CA ILE A 70 -4.21 14.40 1.08
C ILE A 70 -3.66 13.28 0.19
N LEU A 71 -2.74 13.61 -0.70
CA LEU A 71 -2.18 12.64 -1.63
C LEU A 71 -1.45 11.51 -0.89
N THR A 72 -0.58 11.84 0.07
CA THR A 72 0.16 10.81 0.82
C THR A 72 -0.76 9.98 1.70
N ASP A 73 -1.82 10.57 2.26
CA ASP A 73 -2.79 9.85 3.10
C ASP A 73 -3.63 8.85 2.29
N VAL A 74 -4.19 9.29 1.17
CA VAL A 74 -4.96 8.42 0.26
C VAL A 74 -4.08 7.31 -0.30
N LEU A 75 -2.87 7.65 -0.73
CA LEU A 75 -1.93 6.65 -1.25
C LEU A 75 -1.58 5.61 -0.18
N LEU A 76 -1.34 6.03 1.07
CA LEU A 76 -1.05 5.11 2.17
C LEU A 76 -2.23 4.18 2.46
N LYS A 77 -3.47 4.70 2.50
CA LYS A 77 -4.69 3.90 2.69
C LYS A 77 -4.85 2.84 1.59
N ILE A 78 -4.64 3.22 0.33
CA ILE A 78 -4.71 2.31 -0.83
C ILE A 78 -3.66 1.20 -0.69
N LEU A 79 -2.41 1.53 -0.40
CA LEU A 79 -1.34 0.54 -0.27
C LEU A 79 -1.59 -0.44 0.87
N LEU A 80 -2.05 0.06 2.02
CA LEU A 80 -2.29 -0.78 3.19
C LEU A 80 -3.43 -1.77 2.92
N SER A 81 -4.55 -1.27 2.41
CA SER A 81 -5.70 -2.11 2.03
C SER A 81 -5.33 -3.12 0.95
N PHE A 82 -4.52 -2.72 -0.03
CA PHE A 82 -4.04 -3.63 -1.06
C PHE A 82 -3.17 -4.75 -0.49
N GLY A 83 -2.29 -4.45 0.47
CA GLY A 83 -1.54 -5.46 1.21
C GLY A 83 -2.44 -6.47 1.92
N ASP A 84 -3.45 -6.01 2.64
CA ASP A 84 -4.40 -6.87 3.37
C ASP A 84 -5.15 -7.83 2.42
N TRP A 85 -5.59 -7.32 1.27
CA TRP A 85 -6.23 -8.15 0.24
C TRP A 85 -5.28 -9.17 -0.38
N LEU A 86 -4.01 -8.82 -0.60
CA LEU A 86 -3.01 -9.78 -1.06
C LEU A 86 -2.76 -10.88 -0.04
N TYR A 87 -2.71 -10.56 1.26
CA TYR A 87 -2.62 -11.56 2.33
C TYR A 87 -3.84 -12.49 2.35
N ALA A 88 -5.05 -11.95 2.16
CA ALA A 88 -6.26 -12.75 2.05
C ALA A 88 -6.20 -13.71 0.83
N CYS A 89 -5.74 -13.23 -0.33
CA CYS A 89 -5.53 -14.07 -1.52
C CYS A 89 -4.51 -15.20 -1.26
N VAL A 90 -3.42 -14.91 -0.55
CA VAL A 90 -2.43 -15.92 -0.15
C VAL A 90 -3.07 -16.98 0.76
N ALA A 91 -3.87 -16.57 1.74
CA ALA A 91 -4.55 -17.50 2.65
C ALA A 91 -5.53 -18.40 1.89
N ILE A 92 -6.33 -17.84 0.98
CA ILE A 92 -7.27 -18.60 0.14
C ILE A 92 -6.53 -19.63 -0.71
N GLU A 93 -5.46 -19.24 -1.41
CA GLU A 93 -4.69 -20.18 -2.23
C GLU A 93 -4.02 -21.28 -1.41
N ARG A 94 -3.53 -20.97 -0.21
CA ARG A 94 -2.95 -21.96 0.71
C ARG A 94 -3.99 -22.98 1.16
N THR A 95 -5.20 -22.54 1.47
CA THR A 95 -6.32 -23.43 1.82
C THR A 95 -6.77 -24.27 0.63
N LEU A 96 -6.84 -23.71 -0.58
CA LEU A 96 -7.14 -24.47 -1.80
C LEU A 96 -6.07 -25.53 -2.10
N ASN A 97 -4.79 -25.19 -1.92
CA ASN A 97 -3.70 -26.14 -2.09
C ASN A 97 -3.76 -27.27 -1.04
N ALA A 98 -4.09 -26.96 0.22
CA ALA A 98 -4.25 -27.97 1.28
C ALA A 98 -5.44 -28.91 1.03
N THR A 99 -6.56 -28.38 0.52
CA THR A 99 -7.79 -29.15 0.25
C THR A 99 -7.73 -29.97 -1.04
N GLN A 100 -7.11 -29.43 -2.10
CA GLN A 100 -7.01 -30.11 -3.39
C GLN A 100 -5.79 -31.02 -3.52
N GLY A 101 -4.77 -30.81 -2.67
CA GLY A 101 -3.55 -31.62 -2.63
C GLY A 101 -2.92 -31.80 -4.01
N VAL A 102 -2.81 -33.05 -4.47
CA VAL A 102 -2.17 -33.43 -5.74
C VAL A 102 -2.92 -32.90 -6.98
N ARG A 103 -4.21 -32.56 -6.86
CA ARG A 103 -5.02 -32.03 -7.97
C ARG A 103 -4.83 -30.52 -8.20
N PHE A 104 -4.07 -29.84 -7.34
CA PHE A 104 -3.89 -28.40 -7.45
C PHE A 104 -3.07 -28.02 -8.68
N ASN A 105 -3.67 -27.22 -9.58
CA ASN A 105 -3.02 -26.80 -10.81
C ASN A 105 -2.31 -25.45 -10.64
N GLN A 106 -0.99 -25.54 -10.45
CA GLN A 106 -0.11 -24.39 -10.20
C GLN A 106 -0.07 -23.40 -11.38
N SER A 107 -0.20 -23.86 -12.62
CA SER A 107 -0.17 -22.98 -13.81
C SER A 107 -1.44 -22.13 -13.93
N LYS A 108 -2.60 -22.72 -13.62
CA LYS A 108 -3.87 -21.98 -13.53
C LYS A 108 -3.85 -20.96 -12.40
N SER A 109 -3.34 -21.34 -11.23
CA SER A 109 -3.18 -20.42 -10.09
C SER A 109 -2.29 -19.21 -10.44
N LYS A 110 -1.16 -19.44 -11.12
CA LYS A 110 -0.29 -18.36 -11.58
C LYS A 110 -0.98 -17.39 -12.56
N TYR A 111 -1.76 -17.93 -13.50
CA TYR A 111 -2.53 -17.13 -14.44
C TYR A 111 -3.56 -16.26 -13.71
N ILE A 112 -4.34 -16.87 -12.81
CA ILE A 112 -5.34 -16.16 -12.00
C ILE A 112 -4.67 -15.05 -11.17
N ALA A 113 -3.56 -15.35 -10.48
CA ALA A 113 -2.84 -14.36 -9.68
C ALA A 113 -2.40 -13.13 -10.49
N LYS A 114 -1.91 -13.34 -11.72
CA LYS A 114 -1.49 -12.25 -12.60
C LYS A 114 -2.64 -11.29 -12.96
N HIS A 115 -3.88 -11.79 -13.02
CA HIS A 115 -5.06 -10.97 -13.30
C HIS A 115 -5.71 -10.40 -12.04
N VAL A 116 -5.74 -11.14 -10.93
CA VAL A 116 -6.35 -10.72 -9.67
C VAL A 116 -5.61 -9.54 -9.05
N ILE A 117 -4.28 -9.54 -9.06
CA ILE A 117 -3.45 -8.45 -8.50
C ILE A 117 -3.86 -7.07 -9.06
N PRO A 118 -3.87 -6.81 -10.38
CA PRO A 118 -4.25 -5.50 -10.91
C PRO A 118 -5.75 -5.20 -10.72
N ILE A 119 -6.62 -6.21 -10.72
CA ILE A 119 -8.07 -6.02 -10.49
C ILE A 119 -8.31 -5.51 -9.06
N ILE A 120 -7.69 -6.14 -8.05
CA ILE A 120 -7.82 -5.71 -6.66
C ILE A 120 -7.30 -4.28 -6.51
N LEU A 121 -6.15 -3.95 -7.11
CA LEU A 121 -5.59 -2.60 -7.06
C LEU A 121 -6.56 -1.56 -7.64
N LEU A 122 -7.21 -1.88 -8.76
CA LEU A 122 -8.19 -1.01 -9.41
C LEU A 122 -9.44 -0.82 -8.55
N LEU A 123 -10.00 -1.89 -7.99
CA LEU A 123 -11.18 -1.83 -7.12
C LEU A 123 -10.93 -1.00 -5.85
N ILE A 124 -9.76 -1.19 -5.23
CA ILE A 124 -9.35 -0.41 -4.06
C ILE A 124 -9.18 1.06 -4.44
N SER A 125 -8.50 1.35 -5.55
CA SER A 125 -8.29 2.73 -6.01
C SER A 125 -9.63 3.46 -6.22
N ILE A 126 -10.61 2.82 -6.86
CA ILE A 126 -11.95 3.40 -7.06
C ILE A 126 -12.68 3.60 -5.72
N SER A 127 -12.54 2.66 -4.78
CA SER A 127 -13.19 2.76 -3.47
C SER A 127 -12.64 3.94 -2.65
N TYR A 128 -11.32 4.16 -2.68
CA TYR A 128 -10.68 5.23 -1.93
C TYR A 128 -10.66 6.58 -2.66
N ILE A 129 -10.96 6.63 -3.97
CA ILE A 129 -11.00 7.92 -4.70
C ILE A 129 -12.13 8.83 -4.21
N HIS A 130 -13.15 8.26 -3.55
CA HIS A 130 -14.25 9.04 -2.98
C HIS A 130 -13.86 9.81 -1.72
N ASP A 131 -12.93 9.25 -0.92
CA ASP A 131 -12.44 9.83 0.34
C ASP A 131 -11.84 11.25 0.16
N PRO A 132 -10.90 11.52 -0.78
CA PRO A 132 -10.37 12.86 -1.01
C PRO A 132 -11.39 13.82 -1.65
N ILE A 133 -12.42 13.31 -2.33
CA ILE A 133 -13.45 14.14 -2.97
C ILE A 133 -14.47 14.63 -1.93
N SER A 134 -14.82 13.78 -0.96
CA SER A 134 -15.73 14.13 0.15
C SER A 134 -15.04 14.99 1.23
N ARG A 135 -13.71 14.86 1.38
CA ARG A 135 -12.88 15.73 2.22
C ARG A 135 -12.64 17.10 1.57
N ARG A 136 -13.70 17.72 1.02
CA ARG A 136 -13.70 19.15 0.70
C ARG A 136 -13.94 19.92 1.99
N ILE A 137 -12.84 20.44 2.53
CA ILE A 137 -12.71 21.74 3.21
C ILE A 137 -13.98 22.16 3.98
N VAL A 138 -14.10 21.74 5.24
CA VAL A 138 -14.79 22.58 6.23
C VAL A 138 -13.81 23.72 6.50
N TYR A 139 -14.12 24.91 6.01
CA TYR A 139 -13.51 26.13 6.54
C TYR A 139 -14.09 26.28 7.95
N ASP A 140 -13.27 26.10 8.98
CA ASP A 140 -13.57 26.66 10.30
C ASP A 140 -13.41 28.18 10.16
N ASP A 141 -14.39 28.83 9.54
CA ASP A 141 -14.71 30.23 9.82
C ASP A 141 -15.48 30.19 11.13
N ASP A 142 -14.78 30.16 12.26
CA ASP A 142 -15.17 30.86 13.49
C ASP A 142 -14.11 30.64 14.59
N ASP A 143 -13.65 31.78 15.09
CA ASP A 143 -12.96 32.05 16.34
C ASP A 143 -11.44 31.83 16.47
N ASP A 144 -10.84 32.93 16.94
CA ASP A 144 -9.43 33.20 17.19
C ASP A 144 -8.71 32.14 18.03
N ASP A 145 -7.39 32.07 17.82
CA ASP A 145 -6.40 31.41 18.69
C ASP A 145 -6.37 29.88 18.72
N GLU A 146 -5.97 29.26 17.62
CA GLU A 146 -4.93 28.21 17.54
C GLU A 146 -5.04 27.45 16.21
N GLN A 147 -4.32 27.93 15.20
CA GLN A 147 -4.27 27.30 13.88
C GLN A 147 -3.45 25.99 13.94
N ARG A 148 -4.08 24.93 14.45
CA ARG A 148 -3.50 23.59 14.55
C ARG A 148 -3.99 22.74 13.39
N THR A 149 -3.23 22.75 12.30
CA THR A 149 -3.47 21.89 11.14
C THR A 149 -3.08 20.45 11.50
N TRP A 150 -4.07 19.57 11.66
CA TRP A 150 -3.90 18.12 11.76
C TRP A 150 -3.97 17.46 10.37
#